data_AF-A0A1G5NGG3-F1
#
_entry.id   AF-A0A1G5NGG3-F1
#
_cell.length_a   1.000
_cell.length_b   1.000
_cell.length_c   1.000
_cell.angle_alpha   90.00
_cell.angle_beta   90.00
_cell.angle_gamma   90.00
#
_symmetry.space_group_name_H-M   'P 1'
#
loop_
_entity.id
_entity.type
_entity.pdbx_description
1 polymer ?
#
loop_
_entity_poly.entity_id
_entity_poly.type
_entity_poly.pdbx_seq_one_letter_code
_entity_poly.pdbx_strand_id
1 'polypeptide(L)' 'MTETSLYQTILLELYAQTPRSALPNWVMDGLVEEGLAHRDEAKGLVLNGPFQPFQIRKRDVRDVRSAARLQAAEATG' A
#
# COMPACT_ATOMS: atom_id res chain seq x y z
N MET A 1 11.44 1.40 18.88
CA MET A 1 10.75 1.19 17.60
C MET A 1 11.56 1.92 16.56
N THR A 2 12.34 1.19 15.75
CA THR A 2 13.10 1.78 14.64
C THR A 2 12.11 2.24 13.58
N GLU A 3 12.16 3.53 13.23
CA GLU A 3 11.34 4.08 12.15
C GLU A 3 11.65 3.31 10.87
N THR A 4 10.63 2.70 10.26
CA THR A 4 10.75 2.05 8.96
C THR A 4 11.10 3.11 7.93
N SER A 5 12.22 2.92 7.21
CA SER A 5 12.64 3.92 6.23
C SER A 5 11.64 4.00 5.07
N LEU A 6 11.59 5.14 4.38
CA LEU A 6 10.77 5.30 3.17
C LEU A 6 11.11 4.22 2.14
N TYR A 7 12.39 3.86 2.04
CA TYR A 7 12.87 2.82 1.13
C TYR A 7 12.29 1.44 1.49
N GLN A 8 12.39 1.03 2.77
CA GLN A 8 11.79 -0.21 3.26
C GLN A 8 10.28 -0.25 3.03
N THR A 9 9.61 0.89 3.22
CA THR A 9 8.17 1.03 2.94
C THR A 9 7.86 0.78 1.47
N ILE A 10 8.63 1.37 0.54
CA ILE A 10 8.46 1.17 -0.90
C ILE A 10 8.68 -0.29 -1.30
N LEU A 11 9.72 -0.93 -0.77
CA LEU A 11 10.03 -2.33 -1.05
C LEU A 11 8.87 -3.26 -0.65
N LEU A 12 8.33 -3.04 0.55
CA LEU A 12 7.22 -3.85 1.06
C LEU A 12 5.91 -3.59 0.29
N GLU A 13 5.65 -2.35 -0.12
CA GLU A 13 4.46 -2.01 -0.91
C GLU A 13 4.53 -2.63 -2.32
N LEU A 14 5.69 -2.58 -2.97
CA LEU A 14 5.90 -3.24 -4.27
C LEU A 14 5.74 -4.76 -4.16
N TYR A 15 6.24 -5.36 -3.07
CA TYR A 15 6.02 -6.77 -2.77
C TYR A 15 4.53 -7.10 -2.59
N ALA A 16 3.75 -6.20 -1.97
CA ALA A 16 2.32 -6.40 -1.74
C ALA A 16 1.48 -6.32 -3.01
N GLN A 17 1.81 -5.37 -3.89
CA GLN A 17 1.02 -5.06 -5.08
C GLN A 17 1.41 -5.88 -6.30
N THR A 18 2.63 -6.44 -6.32
CA THR A 18 3.15 -7.14 -7.49
C THR A 18 3.05 -8.66 -7.31
N PRO A 19 2.49 -9.40 -8.28
CA PRO A 19 2.56 -10.85 -8.27
C PRO A 19 4.01 -11.33 -8.18
N ARG A 20 4.25 -12.38 -7.40
CA ARG A 20 5.58 -12.91 -7.13
C ARG A 20 6.38 -13.28 -8.39
N SER A 21 5.69 -13.70 -9.46
CA SER A 21 6.29 -14.03 -10.77
C SER A 21 6.73 -12.80 -11.58
N ALA A 22 6.26 -11.61 -11.23
CA ALA A 22 6.54 -10.34 -11.90
C ALA A 22 7.29 -9.36 -10.99
N LEU A 23 7.70 -9.80 -9.79
CA LEU A 23 8.41 -8.97 -8.84
C LEU A 23 9.81 -8.65 -9.39
N PRO A 24 10.18 -7.36 -9.55
CA PRO A 24 11.49 -7.01 -10.08
C PRO A 24 12.63 -7.52 -9.19
N ASN A 25 13.74 -7.95 -9.81
CA ASN A 25 14.90 -8.48 -9.08
C ASN A 25 15.43 -7.51 -8.03
N TRP A 26 15.52 -6.21 -8.36
CA TRP A 26 16.00 -5.19 -7.43
C TRP A 26 15.13 -5.06 -6.18
N VAL A 27 13.82 -5.34 -6.27
CA VAL A 27 12.92 -5.35 -5.10
C VAL A 27 13.22 -6.56 -4.23
N MET A 28 13.42 -7.73 -4.85
CA MET A 28 13.78 -8.96 -4.13
C MET A 28 15.11 -8.82 -3.41
N ASP A 29 16.11 -8.28 -4.10
CA ASP A 29 17.45 -8.05 -3.55
C ASP A 29 17.40 -7.01 -2.44
N GLY A 30 16.72 -5.88 -2.66
CA GLY A 30 16.54 -4.85 -1.65
C GLY A 30 15.83 -5.35 -0.39
N LEU A 31 14.82 -6.23 -0.50
CA LEU A 31 14.18 -6.84 0.66
C LEU A 31 15.12 -7.74 1.47
N VAL A 32 16.06 -8.42 0.81
CA VAL A 32 17.06 -9.26 1.48
C VAL A 32 18.15 -8.39 2.12
N GLU A 33 18.65 -7.39 1.40
CA GLU A 33 19.66 -6.44 1.89
C GLU A 33 19.19 -5.66 3.11
N GLU A 34 17.93 -5.21 3.12
CA GLU A 34 17.33 -4.52 4.26
C GLU A 34 16.94 -5.45 5.41
N GLY A 35 17.20 -6.77 5.29
CA GLY A 35 16.89 -7.75 6.32
C GLY A 35 15.37 -8.01 6.50
N LEU A 36 14.56 -7.62 5.52
CA LEU A 36 13.10 -7.79 5.53
C LEU A 36 12.67 -9.18 5.03
N ALA A 37 13.50 -9.84 4.23
CA ALA A 37 13.24 -11.15 3.65
C ALA A 37 14.50 -12.02 3.57
N HIS A 38 14.31 -13.31 3.27
CA HIS A 38 15.37 -14.25 2.89
C HIS A 38 14.94 -15.09 1.69
N ARG A 39 15.92 -15.69 0.99
CA ARG A 39 15.66 -16.64 -0.09
C ARG A 39 15.63 -18.06 0.47
N ASP A 40 14.54 -18.76 0.21
CA ASP A 40 14.31 -20.18 0.53
C ASP A 40 14.27 -20.98 -0.78
N GLU A 41 14.95 -22.13 -0.82
CA GLU A 41 15.08 -22.93 -2.04
C GLU A 41 13.74 -23.52 -2.52
N ALA A 42 12.80 -23.78 -1.62
CA ALA A 42 11.51 -24.36 -1.95
C ALA A 42 10.43 -23.30 -2.24
N LYS A 43 10.51 -22.14 -1.59
CA LYS A 43 9.46 -21.11 -1.57
C LYS A 43 9.87 -19.79 -2.23
N GLY A 44 11.13 -19.64 -2.63
CA GLY A 44 11.67 -18.38 -3.14
C GLY A 44 11.77 -17.32 -2.04
N LEU A 45 11.27 -16.10 -2.27
CA LEU A 45 11.45 -14.96 -1.35
C LEU A 45 10.50 -14.97 -0.13
N VAL A 46 10.97 -15.26 1.07
CA VAL A 46 10.15 -15.33 2.29
C VAL A 46 10.38 -14.10 3.18
N LEU A 47 9.29 -13.45 3.63
CA LEU A 47 9.39 -12.31 4.56
C LEU A 47 9.76 -12.77 5.98
N ASN A 48 10.61 -12.00 6.67
CA ASN A 48 11.12 -12.30 8.01
C ASN A 48 10.13 -11.97 9.14
N GLY A 49 9.05 -11.27 8.85
CA GLY A 49 8.07 -10.86 9.83
C GLY A 49 6.70 -10.54 9.23
N PRO A 50 5.69 -10.32 10.09
CA PRO A 50 4.38 -9.89 9.64
C PRO A 50 4.50 -8.50 8.99
N PHE A 51 4.02 -8.39 7.75
CA PHE A 51 3.88 -7.12 7.05
C PHE A 51 2.40 -6.80 6.84
N GLN A 52 2.00 -5.57 7.13
CA GLN A 52 0.69 -5.04 6.78
C GLN A 52 0.82 -4.05 5.62
N PRO A 53 0.17 -4.30 4.47
CA PRO A 53 0.16 -3.36 3.36
C PRO A 53 -0.51 -2.05 3.75
N PHE A 54 -0.07 -0.97 3.13
CA PHE A 54 -0.66 0.33 3.40
C PHE A 54 -2.10 0.37 2.92
N GLN A 55 -3.03 0.65 3.82
CA GLN A 55 -4.43 0.84 3.47
C GLN A 55 -4.70 2.32 3.23
N ILE A 56 -4.81 2.71 1.96
CA ILE A 56 -5.38 4.02 1.62
C ILE A 56 -6.86 3.97 2.00
N ARG A 57 -7.22 4.67 3.09
CA ARG A 57 -8.63 4.87 3.43
C ARG A 57 -9.28 5.62 2.28
N LYS A 58 -10.17 4.94 1.55
CA LYS A 58 -11.07 5.59 0.60
C LYS A 58 -11.88 6.60 1.40
N ARG A 59 -11.56 7.88 1.26
CA ARG A 59 -12.40 8.94 1.79
C ARG A 59 -13.63 8.94 0.89
N ASP A 60 -14.78 8.53 1.42
CA ASP A 60 -16.06 8.75 0.74
C ASP A 60 -16.26 10.26 0.66
N VAL A 61 -15.83 10.84 -0.46
CA VAL A 61 -16.09 12.23 -0.77
C VAL A 61 -17.57 12.29 -1.11
N ARG A 62 -18.42 12.47 -0.09
CA ARG A 62 -19.78 12.96 -0.33
C ARG A 62 -19.64 14.29 -1.04
N ASP A 63 -20.06 14.32 -2.29
CA ASP A 63 -20.03 15.52 -3.12
C ASP A 63 -20.94 16.59 -2.49
N VAL A 64 -20.30 17.54 -1.79
CA VAL A 64 -20.96 18.66 -1.11
C VAL A 64 -21.72 19.55 -2.10
N ARG A 65 -21.48 19.39 -3.42
CA ARG A 65 -22.22 20.10 -4.48
C ARG A 65 -23.68 19.65 -4.62
N SER A 66 -24.03 18.46 -4.14
CA SER A 66 -25.42 17.98 -4.16
C SER A 66 -26.28 18.61 -3.06
N ALA A 67 -25.68 18.97 -1.93
CA ALA A 67 -26.39 19.61 -0.81
C ALA A 67 -26.77 21.07 -1.11
N ALA A 68 -25.91 21.78 -1.85
CA ALA A 68 -26.18 23.17 -2.25
C ALA A 68 -27.30 23.30 -3.29
N ARG A 69 -27.54 22.26 -4.10
CA ARG A 69 -28.63 22.26 -5.11
C ARG A 69 -30.00 21.99 -4.51
N LEU A 70 -30.09 21.23 -3.41
CA LEU A 70 -31.35 20.95 -2.72
C LEU A 70 -31.85 22.16 -1.91
N GLN A 71 -30.97 22.89 -1.23
CA GLN A 71 -31.38 24.09 -0.48
C GLN A 71 -31.86 25.25 -1.37
N ALA A 72 -31.36 25.34 -2.61
CA ALA A 72 -31.83 26.34 -3.56
C ALA A 72 -33.25 26.05 -4.09
N ALA A 73 -33.67 24.78 -4.11
CA ALA A 73 -35.00 24.38 -4.59
C ALA A 73 -36.09 24.56 -3.52
N GLU A 74 -35.75 24.52 -2.23
CA GLU A 74 -36.71 24.76 -1.13
C GLU A 74 -36.94 26.25 -0.85
N ALA A 75 -36.04 27.15 -1.26
CA ALA A 75 -36.18 28.59 -1.05
C ALA A 75 -37.06 29.31 -2.11
N THR A 76 -37.63 28.57 -3.06
CA THR A 76 -38.50 29.11 -4.13
C THR A 76 -39.93 28.54 -4.15
N GLY A 77 -40.34 27.90 -3.05
CA GLY A 77 -41.71 27.40 -2.83
C GLY A 77 -42.60 28.36 -2.06
#